data_AF-A0A7C9CSM3-F1
#
_entry.id   AF-A0A7C9CSM3-F1
#
_cell.length_a   1.000
_cell.length_b   1.000
_cell.length_c   1.000
_cell.angle_alpha   90.00
_cell.angle_beta   90.00
_cell.angle_gamma   90.00
#
_symmetry.space_group_name_H-M   'P 1'
#
loop_
_entity.id
_entity.type
_entity.pdbx_description
1 polymer ?
#
loop_
_entity_poly.entity_id
_entity_poly.type
_entity_poly.pdbx_seq_one_letter_code
_entity_poly.pdbx_strand_id
1 'polypeptide(L)'
;HRLWSRIESGWWLSFIVSYHPLLSLSLSLSLSLLSIIFNLVPFQEMETFLFTSESVNEGHPDKLCDQVSDAMLDACLAQDPESKVACETCTKTNMVMVFGEITTKANVDYEKIVRDTCR
;
A
#
# COMPACT_ATOMS: atom_id res chain seq x y z
N HIS A 1 -27.62 -7.81 15.88
CA HIS A 1 -28.24 -6.55 15.42
C HIS A 1 -27.14 -5.53 15.21
N ARG A 2 -26.95 -5.10 13.95
CA ARG A 2 -25.85 -4.24 13.50
C ARG A 2 -26.31 -2.78 13.64
N LEU A 3 -25.61 -1.96 14.40
CA LEU A 3 -25.76 -0.50 14.32
C LEU A 3 -24.44 0.06 13.77
N TRP A 4 -24.53 0.58 12.55
CA TRP A 4 -23.43 1.21 11.82
C TRP A 4 -23.52 2.72 12.08
N SER A 5 -22.50 3.30 12.68
CA SER A 5 -22.32 4.76 12.70
C SER A 5 -21.01 5.08 11.99
N ARG A 6 -21.10 5.90 10.95
CA ARG A 6 -20.02 6.33 10.07
C ARG A 6 -19.08 7.28 10.83
N ILE A 7 -17.79 6.97 10.87
CA ILE A 7 -16.71 7.89 11.26
C ILE A 7 -15.61 7.80 10.20
N GLU A 8 -15.16 8.95 9.73
CA GLU A 8 -14.18 9.13 8.66
C GLU A 8 -12.77 8.70 9.11
N SER A 9 -11.98 8.21 8.15
CA SER A 9 -10.57 7.80 8.23
C SER A 9 -10.23 6.40 8.85
N GLY A 10 -10.80 5.35 8.25
CA GLY A 10 -10.00 4.35 7.52
C GLY A 10 -8.98 3.43 8.23
N TRP A 11 -8.80 3.43 9.54
CA TRP A 11 -7.86 2.51 10.22
C TRP A 11 -8.55 1.68 11.30
N TRP A 12 -8.57 0.35 11.11
CA TRP A 12 -9.07 -0.60 12.09
C TRP A 12 -8.03 -0.81 13.19
N LEU A 13 -8.09 -0.05 14.28
CA LEU A 13 -7.35 -0.33 15.51
C LEU A 13 -8.34 -0.60 16.64
N SER A 14 -8.56 -1.88 16.91
CA SER A 14 -9.19 -2.32 18.15
C SER A 14 -8.07 -2.63 19.14
N PHE A 15 -7.92 -1.84 20.21
CA PHE A 15 -7.58 -2.42 21.51
C PHE A 15 -8.26 -1.66 22.64
N ILE A 16 -9.10 -2.44 23.31
CA ILE A 16 -9.81 -2.13 24.55
C ILE A 16 -8.76 -2.09 25.68
N VAL A 17 -8.76 -1.03 26.48
CA VAL A 17 -8.35 -1.17 27.89
C VAL A 17 -9.51 -0.68 28.76
N SER A 18 -10.15 -1.68 29.35
CA SER A 18 -11.25 -1.60 30.28
C SER A 18 -10.79 -0.96 31.59
N TYR A 19 -11.43 0.14 32.00
CA TYR A 19 -11.32 0.63 33.37
C TYR A 19 -11.99 -0.37 34.31
N HIS A 20 -11.25 -0.90 35.28
CA HIS A 20 -11.84 -1.58 36.43
C HIS A 20 -11.49 -0.78 37.70
N PRO A 21 -12.49 -0.35 38.49
CA PRO A 21 -12.25 0.25 39.79
C PRO A 21 -11.98 -0.89 40.80
N LEU A 22 -11.32 -0.58 41.92
CA LEU A 22 -10.97 -1.46 43.05
C LEU A 22 -9.56 -2.07 43.02
N LEU A 23 -8.56 -1.22 43.24
CA LEU A 23 -7.35 -1.57 44.00
C LEU A 23 -6.75 -0.30 44.62
N SER A 24 -7.53 0.28 45.53
CA SER A 24 -7.08 1.26 46.51
C SER A 24 -6.44 0.52 47.69
N LEU A 25 -5.20 0.07 47.56
CA LEU A 25 -4.36 -0.24 48.72
C LEU A 25 -2.89 -0.35 48.33
N SER A 26 -2.09 0.46 49.03
CA SER A 26 -0.63 0.53 49.05
C SER A 26 0.05 0.74 47.68
N LEU A 27 0.44 1.99 47.42
CA LEU A 27 1.82 2.37 47.12
C LEU A 27 1.85 3.89 47.13
N SER A 28 1.88 4.46 48.34
CA SER A 28 2.45 5.79 48.57
C SER A 28 3.97 5.70 48.38
N LEU A 29 4.42 5.24 47.20
CA LEU A 29 5.78 5.49 46.76
C LEU A 29 5.84 7.00 46.57
N SER A 30 6.66 7.61 47.40
CA SER A 30 6.86 9.04 47.46
C SER A 30 6.94 9.65 46.07
N LEU A 31 6.32 10.82 45.89
CA LEU A 31 6.45 11.64 44.68
C LEU A 31 7.91 11.81 44.22
N SER A 32 8.89 11.63 45.12
CA SER A 32 10.31 11.57 44.79
C SER A 32 10.72 10.37 43.93
N LEU A 33 10.17 9.17 44.14
CA LEU A 33 10.48 7.96 43.34
C LEU A 33 9.84 8.01 41.95
N LEU A 34 8.65 8.59 41.83
CA LEU A 34 8.02 8.83 40.52
C LEU A 34 8.81 9.85 39.70
N SER A 35 9.40 10.86 40.36
CA SER A 35 10.30 11.82 39.69
C SER A 35 11.58 11.16 39.17
N ILE A 36 12.10 10.14 39.86
CA ILE A 36 13.31 9.44 39.43
C ILE A 36 13.03 8.61 38.17
N ILE A 37 11.87 7.93 38.11
CA ILE A 37 11.47 7.19 36.90
C ILE A 37 11.24 8.15 35.72
N PHE A 38 10.62 9.31 35.97
CA PHE A 38 10.37 10.32 34.93
C PHE A 38 11.66 10.98 34.41
N ASN A 39 12.71 11.08 35.23
CA ASN A 39 14.02 11.64 34.83
C ASN A 39 14.98 10.60 34.22
N LEU A 40 14.69 9.30 34.31
CA LEU A 40 15.51 8.21 33.76
C LEU A 40 15.05 7.75 32.37
N VAL A 41 13.87 8.17 31.92
CA VAL A 41 13.42 7.94 30.54
C VAL A 41 13.83 9.17 29.73
N PRO A 42 14.88 9.09 28.89
CA PRO A 42 15.22 10.19 28.01
C PRO A 42 14.01 10.48 27.11
N PHE A 43 13.51 11.71 27.16
CA PHE A 43 12.57 12.20 26.16
C PHE A 43 13.34 12.25 24.84
N GLN A 44 13.19 11.20 24.05
CA GLN A 44 13.82 11.07 22.75
C GLN A 44 13.24 12.17 21.87
N GLU A 45 14.03 13.22 21.60
CA GLU A 45 13.59 14.29 20.71
C GLU A 45 13.20 13.65 19.38
N MET A 46 11.92 13.76 19.03
CA MET A 46 11.45 13.34 17.74
C MET A 46 12.00 14.36 16.73
N GLU A 47 13.12 14.05 16.10
CA GLU A 47 13.64 14.87 15.00
C GLU A 47 12.51 15.09 14.00
N THR A 48 12.27 16.34 13.62
CA THR A 48 11.27 16.69 12.61
C THR A 48 11.72 16.13 11.26
N PHE A 49 11.28 14.90 10.97
CA PHE A 49 11.49 14.22 9.71
C PHE A 49 10.53 14.79 8.66
N LEU A 50 11.05 15.60 7.74
CA LEU A 50 10.30 16.08 6.59
C LEU A 50 10.34 15.01 5.49
N PHE A 51 9.19 14.36 5.29
CA PHE A 51 8.97 13.42 4.19
C PHE A 51 7.93 13.98 3.24
N THR A 52 8.28 14.08 1.97
CA THR A 52 7.36 14.46 0.90
C THR A 52 7.21 13.30 -0.05
N SER A 53 5.96 12.89 -0.32
CA SER A 53 5.62 11.88 -1.32
C SER A 53 4.70 12.50 -2.36
N GLU A 54 4.97 12.21 -3.63
CA GLU A 54 4.11 12.55 -4.75
C GLU A 54 3.45 11.28 -5.29
N SER A 55 2.23 11.43 -5.80
CA SER A 55 1.49 10.38 -6.46
C SER A 55 0.84 10.94 -7.71
N VAL A 56 0.92 10.21 -8.81
CA VAL A 56 0.26 10.56 -10.06
C VAL A 56 -1.06 9.79 -10.20
N ASN A 57 -2.04 10.41 -10.86
CA ASN A 57 -3.31 9.76 -11.17
C ASN A 57 -3.12 8.62 -12.18
N GLU A 58 -4.05 7.67 -12.22
CA GLU A 58 -4.05 6.50 -13.12
C GLU A 58 -4.03 6.88 -14.60
N GLY A 59 -4.53 8.07 -14.96
CA GLY A 59 -4.46 8.61 -16.32
C GLY A 59 -3.10 9.20 -16.72
N HIS A 60 -2.09 9.18 -15.84
CA HIS A 60 -0.74 9.59 -16.21
C HIS A 60 -0.18 8.60 -17.24
N PRO A 61 0.43 9.05 -18.34
CA PRO A 61 0.90 8.16 -19.41
C PRO A 61 1.86 7.08 -18.89
N ASP A 62 2.68 7.39 -17.89
CA ASP A 62 3.57 6.41 -17.26
C ASP A 62 2.78 5.30 -16.55
N LYS A 63 1.68 5.65 -15.86
CA LYS A 63 0.83 4.66 -15.19
C LYS A 63 0.05 3.80 -16.18
N LEU A 64 -0.34 4.36 -17.32
CA LEU A 64 -0.94 3.60 -18.40
C LEU A 64 0.04 2.56 -18.96
N CYS A 65 1.33 2.92 -19.13
CA CYS A 65 2.35 1.97 -19.54
C CYS A 65 2.50 0.83 -18.53
N ASP A 66 2.56 1.15 -17.23
CA ASP A 66 2.61 0.15 -16.15
C ASP A 66 1.41 -0.82 -16.26
N GLN A 67 0.20 -0.28 -16.40
CA GLN A 67 -1.03 -1.09 -16.48
C GLN A 67 -1.07 -2.00 -17.70
N VAL A 68 -0.61 -1.53 -18.86
CA VAL A 68 -0.58 -2.35 -20.08
C VAL A 68 0.44 -3.49 -19.93
N SER A 69 1.63 -3.20 -19.38
CA SER A 69 2.65 -4.23 -19.13
C SER A 69 2.17 -5.29 -18.12
N ASP A 70 1.50 -4.87 -17.04
CA ASP A 70 0.91 -5.79 -16.06
C ASP A 70 -0.19 -6.66 -16.68
N ALA A 71 -1.07 -6.08 -17.50
CA ALA A 71 -2.13 -6.83 -18.18
C ALA A 71 -1.58 -7.90 -19.15
N MET A 72 -0.44 -7.62 -19.80
CA MET A 72 0.25 -8.62 -20.63
C MET A 72 0.82 -9.76 -19.80
N LEU A 73 1.45 -9.44 -18.67
CA LEU A 73 1.99 -10.43 -17.74
C LEU A 73 0.87 -11.33 -17.22
N ASP A 74 -0.24 -10.74 -16.76
CA ASP A 74 -1.40 -11.47 -16.25
C ASP A 74 -2.00 -12.41 -17.30
N ALA A 75 -2.17 -11.94 -18.53
CA ALA A 75 -2.71 -12.76 -19.62
C ALA A 75 -1.82 -13.95 -19.97
N CYS A 76 -0.49 -13.78 -19.91
CA CYS A 76 0.45 -14.88 -20.13
C CYS A 76 0.40 -15.87 -18.96
N LEU A 77 0.49 -15.39 -17.72
CA LEU A 77 0.51 -16.24 -16.51
C LEU A 77 -0.81 -16.98 -16.29
N ALA A 78 -1.94 -16.39 -16.68
CA ALA A 78 -3.25 -17.03 -16.57
C ALA A 78 -3.37 -18.30 -17.43
N GLN A 79 -2.66 -18.36 -18.56
CA GLN A 79 -2.68 -19.50 -19.48
C GLN A 79 -1.46 -20.43 -19.31
N ASP A 80 -0.30 -19.86 -19.00
CA ASP A 80 0.95 -20.59 -18.81
C ASP A 80 1.70 -20.04 -17.58
N PRO A 81 1.59 -20.71 -16.41
CA PRO A 81 2.23 -20.28 -15.18
C PRO A 81 3.77 -20.22 -15.23
N GLU A 82 4.40 -20.91 -16.19
CA GLU A 82 5.86 -20.93 -16.37
C GLU A 82 6.33 -19.84 -17.37
N SER A 83 5.43 -18.92 -17.77
CA SER A 83 5.74 -17.84 -18.70
C SER A 83 6.86 -16.94 -18.17
N LYS A 84 7.80 -16.61 -19.05
CA LYS A 84 8.82 -15.58 -18.80
C LYS A 84 8.49 -14.36 -19.64
N VAL A 85 8.10 -13.28 -18.97
CA VAL A 85 7.61 -12.07 -19.62
C VAL A 85 8.46 -10.89 -19.16
N ALA A 86 9.19 -10.30 -20.10
CA ALA A 86 9.86 -9.01 -19.95
C ALA A 86 9.21 -8.07 -20.96
N CYS A 87 8.05 -7.51 -20.59
CA CYS A 87 7.22 -6.66 -21.45
C CYS A 87 7.32 -5.20 -21.04
N GLU A 88 7.77 -4.36 -21.96
CA GLU A 88 7.88 -2.92 -21.82
C GLU A 88 6.83 -2.23 -22.71
N THR A 89 6.24 -1.16 -22.19
CA THR A 89 5.24 -0.38 -22.93
C THR A 89 5.67 1.07 -23.03
N CYS A 90 5.61 1.64 -24.23
CA CYS A 90 5.70 3.09 -24.40
C CYS A 90 4.45 3.64 -25.08
N THR A 91 4.04 4.83 -24.64
CA THR A 91 2.85 5.50 -25.16
C THR A 91 3.24 6.84 -25.76
N LYS A 92 2.60 7.18 -26.88
CA LYS A 92 2.67 8.49 -27.53
C LYS A 92 1.28 8.83 -28.06
N THR A 93 1.07 10.08 -28.49
CA THR A 93 -0.18 10.50 -29.13
C THR A 93 -0.58 9.52 -30.23
N ASN A 94 -1.76 8.90 -30.07
CA ASN A 94 -2.34 7.92 -30.98
C ASN A 94 -1.50 6.66 -31.23
N MET A 95 -0.59 6.30 -30.33
CA MET A 95 0.25 5.11 -30.48
C MET A 95 0.56 4.48 -29.12
N VAL A 96 0.37 3.17 -29.04
CA VAL A 96 0.88 2.34 -27.96
C VAL A 96 1.83 1.32 -28.58
N MET A 97 3.05 1.25 -28.07
CA MET A 97 4.07 0.30 -28.52
C MET A 97 4.37 -0.64 -27.36
N VAL A 98 4.14 -1.93 -27.59
CA VAL A 98 4.49 -3.02 -26.68
C VAL A 98 5.70 -3.73 -27.25
N PHE A 99 6.76 -3.87 -26.45
CA PHE A 99 8.04 -4.45 -26.88
C PHE A 99 8.73 -5.19 -25.73
N GLY A 100 9.68 -6.06 -26.06
CA GLY A 100 10.41 -6.85 -25.07
C GLY A 100 10.51 -8.32 -25.47
N GLU A 101 10.74 -9.18 -24.49
CA GLU A 101 10.92 -10.61 -24.69
C GLU A 101 9.87 -11.41 -23.92
N ILE A 102 9.09 -12.21 -24.64
CA ILE A 102 8.05 -13.06 -24.06
C ILE A 102 8.31 -14.49 -24.50
N THR A 103 8.57 -15.37 -23.53
CA THR A 103 8.63 -16.82 -23.73
C THR A 103 7.46 -17.45 -22.98
N THR A 104 6.45 -17.85 -23.74
CA THR A 104 5.22 -18.47 -23.21
C THR A 104 4.63 -19.45 -24.21
N LYS A 105 3.88 -20.43 -23.73
CA LYS A 105 3.02 -21.31 -24.56
C LYS A 105 1.59 -20.77 -24.69
N ALA A 106 1.26 -19.69 -23.99
CA ALA A 106 -0.05 -19.04 -24.02
C ALA A 106 -0.37 -18.49 -25.42
N ASN A 107 -1.64 -18.51 -25.79
CA ASN A 107 -2.13 -17.83 -26.98
C ASN A 107 -2.77 -16.51 -26.55
N VAL A 108 -2.01 -15.42 -26.68
CA VAL A 108 -2.36 -14.10 -26.15
C VAL A 108 -2.69 -13.14 -27.29
N ASP A 109 -3.85 -12.51 -27.22
CA ASP A 109 -4.25 -11.45 -28.15
C ASP A 109 -3.79 -10.09 -27.60
N TYR A 110 -2.59 -9.68 -28.00
CA TYR A 110 -1.97 -8.43 -27.54
C TYR A 110 -2.79 -7.20 -27.89
N GLU A 111 -3.36 -7.12 -29.10
CA GLU A 111 -4.11 -5.93 -29.51
C GLU A 111 -5.36 -5.75 -28.65
N LYS A 112 -6.07 -6.85 -28.38
CA LYS A 112 -7.25 -6.82 -27.53
C LYS A 112 -6.91 -6.36 -26.11
N ILE A 113 -5.85 -6.90 -25.51
CA ILE A 113 -5.44 -6.53 -24.15
C ILE A 113 -5.09 -5.05 -24.06
N VAL A 114 -4.27 -4.53 -24.98
CA VAL A 114 -3.93 -3.09 -24.98
C VAL A 114 -5.18 -2.23 -25.08
N ARG A 115 -6.12 -2.58 -25.96
CA ARG A 115 -7.37 -1.84 -26.15
C ARG A 115 -8.29 -1.90 -24.94
N ASP A 116 -8.37 -3.04 -24.27
CA ASP A 116 -9.20 -3.22 -23.08
C ASP A 116 -8.61 -2.46 -21.88
N THR A 117 -7.28 -2.39 -21.75
CA THR A 117 -6.61 -1.60 -20.70
C THR A 117 -6.71 -0.09 -20.93
N CYS A 118 -6.76 0.39 -22.17
CA CYS A 118 -6.84 1.82 -22.48
C CYS A 118 -8.28 2.42 -22.43
N ARG A 119 -9.31 1.63 -22.09
CA ARG A 119 -10.72 2.07 -22.03
C ARG A 119 -11.10 2.60 -20.66
#